data_AF-A0A1Y1MGF9-F1
#
_entry.id   AF-A0A1Y1MGF9-F1
#
_cell.length_a   1.000
_cell.length_b   1.000
_cell.length_c   1.000
_cell.angle_alpha   90.00
_cell.angle_beta   90.00
_cell.angle_gamma   90.00
#
_symmetry.space_group_name_H-M   'P 1'
#
loop_
_entity.id
_entity.type
_entity.pdbx_description
1 polymer ?
#
loop_
_entity_poly.entity_id
_entity_poly.type
_entity_poly.pdbx_seq_one_letter_code
_entity_poly.pdbx_strand_id
1 'polypeptide(L)'
;RTYLDSTSTPDIDFDHIKSTMTCTPFHDSIWGFVIYRCSQGKQTAWDHLLQALRRKVQENARYYIRQDMLEFHHLHAIDDKTLYGATSHQVRDHFQSWVAKNLEDRLRPDATNPENDVDWLYATSTPRYEYCLFVDDVCLESVDHPGVNSPVVKLLHKNWESPFPPQERNYTVP
;
A
#
# COMPACT_ATOMS: atom_id res chain seq x y z
N ARG A 1 37.10 3.78 12.49
CA ARG A 1 37.03 4.36 13.86
C ARG A 1 35.97 5.44 13.77
N THR A 2 34.82 5.33 14.44
CA THR A 2 34.62 4.89 15.82
C THR A 2 33.23 4.28 16.05
N TYR A 3 33.23 3.21 16.84
CA TYR A 3 32.20 2.75 17.77
C TYR A 3 30.76 2.60 17.29
N LEU A 4 30.36 1.35 17.04
CA LEU A 4 29.22 0.74 17.72
C LEU A 4 29.59 -0.71 18.05
N ASP A 5 30.30 -0.87 19.16
CA ASP A 5 30.25 -2.10 19.92
C ASP A 5 29.49 -1.75 21.20
N SER A 6 28.21 -2.09 21.22
CA SER A 6 27.35 -1.97 22.39
C SER A 6 26.27 -3.04 22.29
N THR A 7 26.52 -4.15 22.98
CA THR A 7 25.54 -4.91 23.76
C THR A 7 24.12 -5.00 23.18
N SER A 8 23.74 -6.20 22.76
CA SER A 8 22.41 -6.64 22.35
C SER A 8 21.28 -6.12 23.25
N THR A 9 20.79 -4.92 22.92
CA THR A 9 19.43 -4.47 23.18
C THR A 9 18.66 -4.69 21.88
N PRO A 10 17.42 -5.24 21.91
CA PRO A 10 16.58 -5.23 20.71
C PRO A 10 16.50 -3.80 20.21
N ASP A 11 16.72 -3.60 18.92
CA ASP A 11 16.67 -2.29 18.29
C ASP A 11 15.24 -1.75 18.44
N ILE A 12 15.05 -0.90 19.45
CA ILE A 12 13.74 -0.37 19.86
C ILE A 12 13.06 0.34 18.68
N ASP A 13 13.84 0.87 17.73
CA ASP A 13 13.33 1.49 16.51
C ASP A 13 12.80 0.45 15.50
N PHE A 14 13.42 -0.73 15.43
CA PHE A 14 12.97 -1.80 14.55
C PHE A 14 11.59 -2.31 14.93
N ASP A 15 11.43 -2.74 16.19
CA ASP A 15 10.19 -3.35 16.68
C ASP A 15 9.04 -2.35 16.63
N HIS A 16 9.30 -1.06 16.91
CA HIS A 16 8.30 -0.02 16.84
C HIS A 16 7.84 0.28 15.40
N ILE A 17 8.79 0.43 14.46
CA ILE A 17 8.47 0.63 13.05
C ILE A 17 7.74 -0.59 12.49
N LYS A 18 8.22 -1.80 12.81
CA LYS A 18 7.58 -3.05 12.39
C LYS A 18 6.16 -3.13 12.91
N SER A 19 5.93 -2.89 14.21
CA SER A 19 4.59 -2.91 14.80
C SER A 19 3.64 -1.96 14.06
N THR A 20 4.10 -0.73 13.79
CA THR A 20 3.32 0.32 13.10
C THR A 20 3.00 -0.03 11.65
N MET A 21 3.90 -0.72 10.96
CA MET A 21 3.72 -1.05 9.55
C MET A 21 2.94 -2.35 9.32
N THR A 22 3.02 -3.30 10.25
CA THR A 22 2.60 -4.69 9.99
C THR A 22 1.41 -5.17 10.83
N CYS A 23 1.04 -4.43 11.89
CA CYS A 23 0.08 -4.86 12.91
C CYS A 23 0.45 -6.26 13.46
N THR A 24 1.26 -6.26 14.52
CA THR A 24 1.80 -7.47 15.18
C THR A 24 0.73 -8.49 15.65
N PRO A 25 -0.55 -8.12 15.87
CA PRO A 25 -1.62 -9.10 16.04
C PRO A 25 -1.91 -10.01 14.83
N PHE A 26 -1.55 -9.67 13.59
CA PHE A 26 -1.75 -10.58 12.44
C PHE A 26 -0.64 -11.65 12.31
N HIS A 27 -1.01 -12.87 11.91
CA HIS A 27 -0.09 -14.01 11.85
C HIS A 27 1.04 -13.85 10.81
N ASP A 28 0.81 -13.08 9.75
CA ASP A 28 1.70 -12.90 8.60
C ASP A 28 2.42 -11.55 8.61
N SER A 29 2.01 -10.61 9.49
CA SER A 29 2.67 -9.33 9.75
C SER A 29 3.20 -8.65 8.47
N ILE A 30 2.35 -8.48 7.45
CA ILE A 30 2.76 -7.88 6.16
C ILE A 30 2.52 -6.36 6.12
N TRP A 31 3.37 -5.64 5.41
CA TRP A 31 3.22 -4.22 5.09
C TRP A 31 3.32 -3.97 3.58
N GLY A 32 3.03 -2.75 3.13
CA GLY A 32 3.01 -2.36 1.72
C GLY A 32 1.63 -1.89 1.29
N PHE A 33 1.43 -1.63 0.00
CA PHE A 33 0.18 -1.08 -0.52
C PHE A 33 -0.60 -2.06 -1.37
N VAL A 34 -1.91 -1.84 -1.42
CA VAL A 34 -2.78 -2.36 -2.49
C VAL A 34 -2.70 -1.41 -3.68
N ILE A 35 -2.55 -1.96 -4.88
CA ILE A 35 -2.34 -1.19 -6.11
C ILE A 35 -3.43 -1.58 -7.11
N TYR A 36 -4.26 -0.61 -7.45
CA TYR A 36 -5.33 -0.77 -8.43
C TYR A 36 -4.88 -0.31 -9.80
N ARG A 37 -4.87 -1.24 -10.77
CA ARG A 37 -4.78 -0.87 -12.18
C ARG A 37 -6.15 -0.44 -12.67
N CYS A 38 -6.27 0.82 -13.05
CA CYS A 38 -7.50 1.42 -13.56
C CYS A 38 -7.33 1.87 -15.02
N SER A 39 -6.33 1.33 -15.72
CA SER A 39 -5.91 1.74 -17.05
C SER A 39 -5.89 0.56 -18.02
N GLN A 40 -6.35 0.83 -19.25
CA GLN A 40 -6.23 -0.10 -20.38
C GLN A 40 -4.85 -0.06 -21.06
N GLY A 41 -3.92 0.74 -20.54
CA GLY A 41 -2.57 0.89 -21.06
C GLY A 41 -1.80 -0.43 -21.10
N LYS A 42 -0.64 -0.42 -21.77
CA LYS A 42 0.11 -1.63 -22.10
C LYS A 42 0.54 -2.40 -20.84
N GLN A 43 0.48 -3.73 -20.91
CA GLN A 43 0.98 -4.61 -19.85
C GLN A 43 2.44 -4.31 -19.47
N THR A 44 3.28 -4.01 -20.46
CA THR A 44 4.70 -3.70 -20.25
C THR A 44 4.90 -2.46 -19.38
N ALA A 45 4.08 -1.42 -19.55
CA ALA A 45 4.16 -0.21 -18.73
C ALA A 45 3.74 -0.50 -17.28
N TRP A 46 2.69 -1.31 -17.10
CA TRP A 46 2.26 -1.77 -15.79
C TRP A 46 3.34 -2.60 -15.07
N ASP A 47 3.94 -3.56 -15.76
CA ASP A 47 5.02 -4.39 -15.20
C ASP A 47 6.24 -3.55 -14.81
N HIS A 48 6.61 -2.58 -15.66
CA HIS A 48 7.68 -1.62 -15.36
C HIS A 48 7.35 -0.73 -14.15
N LEU A 49 6.10 -0.25 -14.01
CA LEU A 49 5.66 0.51 -12.85
C LEU A 49 5.82 -0.31 -11.57
N LEU A 50 5.31 -1.56 -11.55
CA LEU A 50 5.42 -2.44 -10.39
C LEU A 50 6.89 -2.75 -10.06
N GLN A 51 7.72 -2.99 -11.07
CA GLN A 51 9.16 -3.21 -10.88
C GLN A 51 9.85 -1.97 -10.30
N ALA A 52 9.51 -0.78 -10.78
CA ALA A 52 10.08 0.47 -10.29
C ALA A 52 9.70 0.73 -8.82
N LEU A 53 8.45 0.48 -8.43
CA LEU A 53 8.01 0.59 -7.03
C LEU A 53 8.77 -0.40 -6.12
N ARG A 54 8.88 -1.67 -6.53
CA ARG A 54 9.64 -2.68 -5.77
C ARG A 54 11.10 -2.31 -5.61
N ARG A 55 11.75 -1.87 -6.69
CA ARG A 55 13.14 -1.41 -6.68
C ARG A 55 13.31 -0.24 -5.72
N LYS A 56 12.40 0.74 -5.74
CA LYS A 56 12.49 1.91 -4.85
C LYS A 56 12.40 1.52 -3.38
N VAL A 57 11.54 0.56 -3.04
CA VAL A 57 11.47 0.01 -1.68
C VAL A 57 12.79 -0.66 -1.29
N GLN A 58 13.37 -1.49 -2.17
CA GLN A 58 14.66 -2.15 -1.92
C GLN A 58 15.82 -1.17 -1.75
N GLU A 59 15.88 -0.12 -2.57
CA GLU A 59 16.89 0.94 -2.49
C GLU A 59 16.80 1.70 -1.16
N ASN A 60 15.59 2.11 -0.75
CA ASN A 60 15.38 2.76 0.53
C ASN A 60 15.74 1.83 1.70
N ALA A 61 15.30 0.57 1.67
CA ALA A 61 15.63 -0.39 2.71
C ALA A 61 17.15 -0.59 2.87
N ARG A 62 17.92 -0.59 1.77
CA ARG A 62 19.38 -0.61 1.84
C ARG A 62 19.96 0.68 2.42
N TYR A 63 19.46 1.83 1.97
CA TYR A 63 19.92 3.15 2.41
C TYR A 63 19.72 3.36 3.92
N TYR A 64 18.57 2.93 4.45
CA TYR A 64 18.25 3.02 5.87
C TYR A 64 18.76 1.83 6.70
N ILE A 65 19.44 0.84 6.10
CA ILE A 65 19.95 -0.37 6.78
C ILE A 65 18.78 -1.18 7.41
N ARG A 66 17.66 -1.27 6.70
CA ARG A 66 16.42 -1.94 7.10
C ARG A 66 15.98 -3.00 6.09
N GLN A 67 16.94 -3.80 5.62
CA GLN A 67 16.68 -4.86 4.65
C GLN A 67 15.88 -6.03 5.26
N ASP A 68 15.98 -6.21 6.56
CA ASP A 68 15.14 -7.10 7.37
C ASP A 68 13.64 -6.83 7.20
N MET A 69 13.23 -5.56 7.04
CA MET A 69 11.83 -5.22 6.77
C MET A 69 11.31 -5.75 5.43
N LEU A 70 12.18 -6.09 4.49
CA LEU A 70 11.76 -6.52 3.14
C LEU A 70 11.07 -7.89 3.15
N GLU A 71 11.32 -8.74 4.15
CA GLU A 71 10.67 -10.06 4.24
C GLU A 71 9.15 -9.95 4.44
N PHE A 72 8.71 -8.85 5.07
CA PHE A 72 7.31 -8.54 5.35
C PHE A 72 6.66 -7.65 4.28
N HIS A 73 7.42 -7.22 3.27
CA HIS A 73 6.93 -6.28 2.27
C HIS A 73 6.14 -6.99 1.17
N HIS A 74 4.89 -6.56 0.96
CA HIS A 74 4.01 -7.11 -0.06
C HIS A 74 3.19 -6.03 -0.75
N LEU A 75 3.46 -5.78 -2.03
CA LEU A 75 2.59 -4.99 -2.91
C LEU A 75 1.50 -5.90 -3.49
N HIS A 76 0.24 -5.65 -3.13
CA HIS A 76 -0.90 -6.42 -3.64
C HIS A 76 -1.48 -5.74 -4.88
N ALA A 77 -1.14 -6.26 -6.06
CA ALA A 77 -1.65 -5.76 -7.33
C ALA A 77 -3.04 -6.33 -7.63
N ILE A 78 -4.01 -5.44 -7.84
CA ILE A 78 -5.34 -5.76 -8.35
C ILE A 78 -5.38 -5.31 -9.80
N ASP A 79 -5.33 -6.30 -10.69
CA ASP A 79 -5.39 -6.15 -12.14
C ASP A 79 -6.69 -6.80 -12.65
N ASP A 80 -7.81 -6.14 -12.33
CA ASP A 80 -9.15 -6.54 -12.75
C ASP A 80 -9.64 -5.60 -13.85
N LYS A 81 -9.88 -6.15 -15.04
CA LYS A 81 -10.34 -5.40 -16.21
C LYS A 81 -11.68 -4.69 -15.99
N THR A 82 -12.51 -5.15 -15.05
CA THR A 82 -13.77 -4.48 -14.69
C THR A 82 -13.54 -3.13 -14.01
N LEU A 83 -12.34 -2.89 -13.46
CA LEU A 83 -11.93 -1.64 -12.82
C LEU A 83 -11.19 -0.70 -13.79
N TYR A 84 -11.02 -1.07 -15.05
CA TYR A 84 -10.39 -0.20 -16.04
C TYR A 84 -11.30 0.98 -16.37
N GLY A 85 -10.76 2.20 -16.21
CA GLY A 85 -11.53 3.44 -16.30
C GLY A 85 -12.33 3.78 -15.04
N ALA A 86 -12.16 3.02 -13.94
CA ALA A 86 -12.82 3.34 -12.68
C ALA A 86 -12.37 4.71 -12.15
N THR A 87 -13.33 5.45 -11.59
CA THR A 87 -13.06 6.71 -10.90
C THR A 87 -12.41 6.46 -9.54
N SER A 88 -11.77 7.48 -8.98
CA SER A 88 -11.22 7.40 -7.60
C SER A 88 -12.29 7.06 -6.55
N HIS A 89 -13.56 7.37 -6.79
CA HIS A 89 -14.65 7.02 -5.88
C HIS A 89 -14.95 5.52 -5.93
N GLN A 90 -15.14 4.96 -7.13
CA GLN A 90 -15.36 3.52 -7.32
C GLN A 90 -14.21 2.69 -6.76
N VAL A 91 -12.96 3.16 -6.91
CA VAL A 91 -11.79 2.48 -6.34
C VAL A 91 -11.78 2.57 -4.81
N ARG A 92 -12.22 3.68 -4.20
CA ARG A 92 -12.39 3.76 -2.74
C ARG A 92 -13.44 2.77 -2.25
N ASP A 93 -14.59 2.70 -2.90
CA ASP A 93 -15.67 1.76 -2.52
C ASP A 93 -15.20 0.30 -2.60
N HIS A 94 -14.49 -0.04 -3.69
CA HIS A 94 -13.89 -1.35 -3.85
C HIS A 94 -12.80 -1.60 -2.78
N PHE A 95 -11.96 -0.61 -2.49
CA PHE A 95 -10.90 -0.74 -1.50
C PHE A 95 -11.45 -0.92 -0.09
N GLN A 96 -12.48 -0.17 0.32
CA GLN A 96 -13.15 -0.36 1.61
C GLN A 96 -13.70 -1.78 1.75
N SER A 97 -14.35 -2.30 0.70
CA SER A 97 -14.86 -3.67 0.66
C SER A 97 -13.73 -4.71 0.74
N TRP A 98 -12.64 -4.48 0.01
CA TRP A 98 -11.45 -5.33 0.03
C TRP A 98 -10.79 -5.34 1.40
N VAL A 99 -10.67 -4.19 2.09
CA VAL A 99 -10.04 -4.09 3.42
C VAL A 99 -10.80 -4.94 4.43
N ALA A 100 -12.12 -4.83 4.49
CA ALA A 100 -12.95 -5.60 5.41
C ALA A 100 -12.74 -7.12 5.21
N LYS A 101 -12.89 -7.57 3.96
CA LYS A 101 -12.71 -8.99 3.61
C LYS A 101 -11.28 -9.48 3.86
N ASN A 102 -10.27 -8.70 3.47
CA ASN A 102 -8.87 -9.11 3.62
C ASN A 102 -8.45 -9.23 5.08
N LEU A 103 -8.98 -8.36 5.95
CA LEU A 103 -8.73 -8.45 7.39
C LEU A 103 -9.41 -9.69 8.00
N GLU A 104 -10.65 -9.98 7.63
CA GLU A 104 -11.37 -11.20 8.05
C GLU A 104 -10.60 -12.47 7.67
N ASP A 105 -10.13 -12.56 6.41
CA ASP A 105 -9.37 -13.71 5.91
C ASP A 105 -8.00 -13.90 6.62
N ARG A 106 -7.50 -12.86 7.29
CA ARG A 106 -6.19 -12.85 7.98
C ARG A 106 -6.31 -13.01 9.49
N LEU A 107 -7.52 -13.12 10.04
CA LEU A 107 -7.73 -13.39 11.46
C LEU A 107 -7.02 -14.69 11.87
N ARG A 108 -6.50 -14.72 13.10
CA ARG A 108 -5.97 -15.97 13.66
C ARG A 108 -7.12 -16.98 13.83
N PRO A 109 -6.89 -18.28 13.64
CA PRO A 109 -7.95 -19.29 13.74
C PRO A 109 -8.70 -19.32 15.08
N ASP A 110 -8.08 -18.82 16.15
CA ASP A 110 -8.61 -18.75 17.50
C ASP A 110 -9.22 -17.39 17.87
N ALA A 111 -9.25 -16.42 16.95
CA ALA A 111 -9.89 -15.14 17.17
C ALA A 111 -11.42 -15.33 17.34
N THR A 112 -11.93 -14.92 18.50
CA THR A 112 -13.35 -15.05 18.87
C THR A 112 -14.11 -13.72 18.80
N ASN A 113 -13.39 -12.60 18.90
CA ASN A 113 -13.92 -11.26 18.72
C ASN A 113 -12.89 -10.37 17.98
N PRO A 114 -13.08 -10.10 16.68
CA PRO A 114 -12.13 -9.35 15.86
C PRO A 114 -11.77 -7.97 16.42
N GLU A 115 -12.75 -7.27 17.00
CA GLU A 115 -12.57 -5.91 17.52
C GLU A 115 -11.67 -5.88 18.76
N ASN A 116 -11.82 -6.87 19.64
CA ASN A 116 -11.07 -6.97 20.90
C ASN A 116 -9.77 -7.77 20.77
N ASP A 117 -9.70 -8.77 19.89
CA ASP A 117 -8.59 -9.71 19.81
C ASP A 117 -7.45 -9.22 18.91
N VAL A 118 -7.73 -8.35 17.93
CA VAL A 118 -6.77 -7.99 16.86
C VAL A 118 -6.39 -6.51 16.85
N ASP A 119 -6.77 -5.74 17.87
CA ASP A 119 -6.71 -4.26 17.85
C ASP A 119 -7.16 -3.74 16.47
N TRP A 120 -8.41 -4.04 16.14
CA TRP A 120 -8.96 -3.83 14.81
C TRP A 120 -8.88 -2.36 14.37
N LEU A 121 -9.02 -1.44 15.33
CA LEU A 121 -8.84 -0.02 15.09
C LEU A 121 -7.41 0.26 14.61
N TYR A 122 -6.40 -0.25 15.31
CA TYR A 122 -5.00 -0.11 14.90
C TYR A 122 -4.73 -0.78 13.55
N ALA A 123 -5.18 -2.01 13.37
CA ALA A 123 -5.07 -2.76 12.11
C ALA A 123 -5.55 -1.92 10.92
N THR A 124 -6.78 -1.41 11.01
CA THR A 124 -7.43 -0.65 9.93
C THR A 124 -6.80 0.73 9.71
N SER A 125 -6.00 1.25 10.65
CA SER A 125 -5.20 2.48 10.53
C SER A 125 -3.78 2.27 10.02
N THR A 126 -3.32 1.02 9.81
CA THR A 126 -2.01 0.82 9.20
C THR A 126 -2.03 1.29 7.74
N PRO A 127 -0.89 1.77 7.19
CA PRO A 127 -0.87 2.35 5.85
C PRO A 127 -1.43 1.45 4.75
N ARG A 128 -1.28 0.12 4.88
CA ARG A 128 -1.79 -0.89 3.94
C ARG A 128 -3.32 -0.85 3.78
N TYR A 129 -4.01 -0.56 4.88
CA TYR A 129 -5.47 -0.61 4.97
C TYR A 129 -6.08 0.79 5.01
N GLU A 130 -5.29 1.81 5.30
CA GLU A 130 -5.72 3.20 5.28
C GLU A 130 -5.61 3.82 3.86
N TYR A 131 -4.61 3.40 3.07
CA TYR A 131 -4.39 3.93 1.73
C TYR A 131 -4.21 2.85 0.66
N CYS A 132 -4.62 3.17 -0.56
CA CYS A 132 -4.30 2.39 -1.75
C CYS A 132 -3.66 3.26 -2.85
N LEU A 133 -2.92 2.62 -3.75
CA LEU A 133 -2.40 3.25 -4.96
C LEU A 133 -3.41 3.09 -6.10
N PHE A 134 -3.74 4.20 -6.74
CA PHE A 134 -4.59 4.29 -7.93
C PHE A 134 -3.71 4.58 -9.15
N VAL A 135 -3.69 3.66 -10.11
CA VAL A 135 -2.85 3.74 -11.31
C VAL A 135 -3.72 3.84 -12.55
N ASP A 136 -3.76 5.03 -13.14
CA ASP A 136 -4.42 5.32 -14.41
C ASP A 136 -3.42 5.55 -15.55
N ASP A 137 -3.91 5.98 -16.71
CA ASP A 137 -3.10 6.13 -17.92
C ASP A 137 -1.91 7.08 -17.70
N VAL A 138 -2.12 8.20 -17.01
CA VAL A 138 -1.06 9.16 -16.64
C VAL A 138 0.05 8.49 -15.82
N CYS A 139 -0.32 7.61 -14.88
CA CYS A 139 0.65 6.89 -14.08
C CYS A 139 1.48 5.92 -14.94
N LEU A 140 0.86 5.21 -15.88
CA LEU A 140 1.58 4.29 -16.78
C LEU A 140 2.48 5.03 -17.78
N GLU A 141 2.03 6.15 -18.33
CA GLU A 141 2.84 6.98 -19.24
C GLU A 141 4.07 7.58 -18.55
N SER A 142 3.97 7.87 -17.25
CA SER A 142 5.08 8.44 -16.48
C SER A 142 6.30 7.52 -16.37
N VAL A 143 6.11 6.20 -16.55
CA VAL A 143 7.16 5.19 -16.42
C VAL A 143 8.28 5.39 -17.43
N ASP A 144 7.93 5.83 -18.64
CA ASP A 144 8.86 6.03 -19.75
C ASP A 144 9.37 7.48 -19.81
N HIS A 145 9.01 8.34 -18.84
CA HIS A 145 9.38 9.75 -18.87
C HIS A 145 10.88 9.95 -18.55
N PRO A 146 11.67 10.54 -19.47
CA PRO A 146 13.10 10.73 -19.25
C PRO A 146 13.39 11.63 -18.04
N GLY A 147 14.33 11.23 -17.20
CA GLY A 147 14.82 12.04 -16.07
C GLY A 147 14.02 11.91 -14.77
N VAL A 148 12.95 11.10 -14.74
CA VAL A 148 12.23 10.80 -13.49
C VAL A 148 12.73 9.47 -12.91
N ASN A 149 13.17 9.49 -11.65
CA ASN A 149 13.73 8.30 -10.98
C ASN A 149 12.66 7.35 -10.41
N SER A 150 11.37 7.69 -10.50
CA SER A 150 10.25 6.89 -9.97
C SER A 150 8.96 7.22 -10.71
N PRO A 151 8.07 6.24 -10.96
CA PRO A 151 6.80 6.49 -11.63
C PRO A 151 5.91 7.39 -10.78
N VAL A 152 5.04 8.14 -11.44
CA VAL A 152 3.93 8.85 -10.81
C VAL A 152 2.91 7.83 -10.32
N VAL A 153 2.44 8.00 -9.09
CA VAL A 153 1.36 7.22 -8.50
C VAL A 153 0.39 8.15 -7.78
N LYS A 154 -0.88 7.77 -7.70
CA LYS A 154 -1.90 8.51 -6.96
C LYS A 154 -2.24 7.74 -5.69
N LEU A 155 -2.18 8.43 -4.54
CA LEU A 155 -2.53 7.85 -3.24
C LEU A 155 -3.98 8.19 -2.90
N LEU A 156 -4.79 7.18 -2.60
CA LEU A 156 -6.17 7.37 -2.15
C LEU A 156 -6.29 6.95 -0.68
N HIS A 157 -6.82 7.84 0.15
CA HIS A 157 -7.25 7.52 1.50
C HIS A 157 -8.65 6.88 1.47
N LYS A 158 -8.84 5.78 2.22
CA LYS A 158 -10.07 4.96 2.17
C LYS A 158 -11.35 5.74 2.45
N ASN A 159 -11.31 6.67 3.41
CA ASN A 159 -12.50 7.36 3.93
C ASN A 159 -12.53 8.83 3.51
N TRP A 160 -11.74 9.24 2.52
CA TRP A 160 -11.81 10.61 2.05
C TRP A 160 -13.10 10.82 1.26
N GLU A 161 -13.86 11.84 1.65
CA GLU A 161 -15.05 12.30 0.94
C GLU A 161 -14.77 13.66 0.31
N SER A 162 -15.24 13.84 -0.93
CA SER A 162 -15.14 15.16 -1.58
C SER A 162 -16.10 16.12 -0.90
N PRO A 163 -15.65 17.34 -0.54
CA PRO A 163 -16.55 18.36 0.00
C PRO A 163 -17.57 18.84 -1.03
N PHE A 164 -17.38 18.52 -2.33
CA PHE A 164 -18.29 18.89 -3.40
C PHE A 164 -19.35 17.81 -3.64
N PRO A 165 -20.60 18.18 -4.00
CA PRO A 165 -21.66 17.23 -4.32
C PRO A 165 -21.38 16.48 -5.64
N PRO A 166 -21.91 15.26 -5.84
CA PRO A 166 -21.59 14.41 -7.00
C PRO A 166 -21.73 15.07 -8.38
N GLN A 167 -22.69 15.98 -8.55
CA GLN A 167 -22.91 16.71 -9.80
C GLN A 167 -21.75 17.66 -10.16
N GLU A 168 -21.00 18.11 -9.15
CA GLU A 168 -19.83 19.00 -9.28
C GLU A 168 -18.52 18.21 -9.36
N ARG A 169 -18.56 16.87 -9.24
CA ARG A 169 -17.38 15.98 -9.28
C ARG A 169 -17.02 15.53 -10.71
N ASN A 170 -17.57 16.17 -11.74
CA ASN A 170 -17.23 15.91 -13.14
C ASN A 170 -15.83 16.47 -13.45
N TYR A 171 -14.80 15.83 -12.91
CA TYR A 171 -13.43 16.09 -13.31
C TYR A 171 -13.22 15.41 -14.66
N THR A 172 -13.06 16.21 -15.72
CA THR A 172 -12.26 15.77 -16.86
C THR A 172 -10.84 15.61 -16.34
N VAL A 173 -10.44 14.37 -16.05
CA VAL A 173 -9.02 14.04 -15.87
C VAL A 173 -8.36 14.32 -17.22
N PRO A 174 -7.33 15.18 -17.30
CA PRO A 174 -6.63 15.46 -18.55
C PRO A 174 -6.05 14.20 -19.18
#